data_AF-A4EG77-F1
#
_entry.id   AF-A4EG77-F1
#
_cell.length_a   1.000
_cell.length_b   1.000
_cell.length_c   1.000
_cell.angle_alpha   90.00
_cell.angle_beta   90.00
_cell.angle_gamma   90.00
#
_symmetry.space_group_name_H-M   'P 1'
#
loop_
_entity.id
_entity.type
_entity.pdbx_description
1 polymer ?
#
loop_
_entity_poly.entity_id
_entity_poly.type
_entity_poly.pdbx_seq_one_letter_code
_entity_poly.pdbx_strand_id
1 'polypeptide(L)'
;MANAIGAVVGQARAQVTGTVTSAGEESFVVHLAGGPRTCADLDEALNLLEAALRSDVEARMHALGVDEIRFTVARNVTQAKIDNRAMFVEASLRVEASGRPRLANDG
;
A
#
# COMPACT_ATOMS: atom_id res chain seq x y z
N MET A 1 -8.68 -3.10 -6.42
CA MET A 1 -7.86 -3.34 -5.21
C MET A 1 -8.52 -4.43 -4.38
N ALA A 2 -7.74 -5.33 -3.78
CA ALA A 2 -8.24 -6.35 -2.87
C ALA A 2 -7.87 -5.94 -1.43
N ASN A 3 -8.86 -5.84 -0.54
CA ASN A 3 -8.67 -5.43 0.86
C ASN A 3 -9.10 -6.58 1.78
N ALA A 4 -8.30 -6.87 2.80
CA ALA A 4 -8.66 -7.77 3.89
C ALA A 4 -8.61 -6.98 5.20
N ILE A 5 -9.71 -7.01 5.95
CA ILE A 5 -9.83 -6.41 7.28
C ILE A 5 -10.16 -7.55 8.24
N GLY A 6 -9.31 -7.78 9.23
CA GLY A 6 -9.50 -8.84 10.22
C GLY A 6 -9.31 -8.26 11.62
N ALA A 7 -10.36 -8.24 12.41
CA ALA A 7 -10.29 -7.96 13.84
C ALA A 7 -10.24 -9.28 14.60
N VAL A 8 -9.16 -9.52 15.36
CA VAL A 8 -9.11 -10.59 16.36
C VAL A 8 -9.23 -9.94 17.73
N VAL A 9 -9.82 -10.62 18.71
CA VAL A 9 -10.01 -10.06 20.06
C VAL A 9 -8.67 -9.58 20.62
N GLY A 10 -8.55 -8.27 20.88
CA GLY A 10 -7.34 -7.63 21.44
C GLY A 10 -6.30 -7.11 20.43
N GLN A 11 -6.47 -7.33 19.12
CA GLN A 11 -5.54 -6.79 18.12
C GLN A 11 -6.26 -6.47 16.80
N ALA A 12 -6.09 -5.24 16.34
CA ALA A 12 -6.57 -4.80 15.04
C ALA A 12 -5.46 -4.96 14.00
N ARG A 13 -5.84 -5.45 12.82
CA ARG A 13 -5.00 -5.48 11.63
C ARG A 13 -5.79 -5.04 10.43
N ALA A 14 -5.18 -4.18 9.63
CA ALA A 14 -5.69 -3.79 8.33
C ALA A 14 -4.56 -3.91 7.31
N GLN A 15 -4.90 -4.32 6.10
CA GLN A 15 -3.95 -4.28 5.00
C GLN A 15 -4.60 -3.72 3.74
N VAL A 16 -3.78 -3.05 2.96
CA VAL A 16 -4.14 -2.46 1.67
C VAL A 16 -3.07 -2.81 0.67
N THR A 17 -3.46 -3.02 -0.58
CA THR A 17 -2.53 -3.34 -1.66
C THR A 17 -2.84 -2.46 -2.86
N GLY A 18 -1.80 -1.93 -3.48
CA GLY A 18 -1.89 -1.19 -4.73
C GLY A 18 -0.77 -1.57 -5.69
N THR A 19 -0.85 -1.03 -6.90
CA THR A 19 0.05 -1.37 -8.00
C THR A 19 0.55 -0.13 -8.73
N VAL A 20 1.78 -0.24 -9.23
CA VAL A 20 2.39 0.67 -10.21
C VAL A 20 2.66 -0.13 -11.47
N THR A 21 2.16 0.32 -12.61
CA THR A 21 2.36 -0.34 -13.91
C THR A 21 3.23 0.50 -14.82
N SER A 22 4.04 -0.14 -15.66
CA SER A 22 4.75 0.54 -16.74
C SER A 22 3.76 1.00 -17.82
N ALA A 23 3.84 2.27 -18.23
CA ALA A 23 3.08 2.84 -19.34
C ALA A 23 3.98 3.22 -20.54
N GLY A 24 5.27 2.87 -20.49
CA GLY A 24 6.26 3.17 -21.52
C GLY A 24 7.67 3.17 -20.94
N GLU A 25 8.66 3.52 -21.77
CA GLU A 25 10.08 3.44 -21.42
C GLU A 25 10.46 4.26 -20.17
N GLU A 26 9.72 5.34 -19.88
CA GLU A 26 9.99 6.26 -18.77
C GLU A 26 8.69 6.82 -18.15
N SER A 27 7.63 6.03 -18.15
CA SER A 27 6.32 6.47 -17.63
C SER A 27 5.71 5.38 -16.76
N PHE A 28 5.37 5.74 -15.52
CA PHE A 28 4.84 4.83 -14.51
C PHE A 28 3.47 5.31 -14.08
N VAL A 29 2.49 4.43 -14.09
CA VAL A 29 1.12 4.73 -13.66
C VAL A 29 0.86 4.10 -12.30
N VAL A 30 0.60 4.96 -11.33
CA VAL A 30 0.19 4.59 -9.97
C VAL A 30 -1.32 4.49 -9.92
N HIS A 31 -1.85 3.33 -9.56
CA HIS A 31 -3.29 3.10 -9.44
C HIS A 31 -3.76 3.45 -8.03
N LEU A 32 -4.41 4.62 -7.87
CA LEU A 32 -4.91 5.11 -6.58
C LEU A 32 -6.45 5.07 -6.52
N ALA A 33 -7.00 5.14 -5.32
CA ALA A 33 -8.45 5.24 -5.12
C ALA A 33 -9.06 6.49 -5.76
N GLY A 34 -8.31 7.60 -5.80
CA GLY A 34 -8.74 8.86 -6.44
C GLY A 34 -8.54 8.89 -7.96
N GLY A 35 -8.07 7.80 -8.57
CA GLY A 35 -7.75 7.70 -9.99
C GLY A 35 -6.26 7.47 -10.26
N PRO A 36 -5.90 7.08 -11.49
CA PRO A 36 -4.51 6.83 -11.86
C PRO A 36 -3.70 8.13 -11.89
N ARG A 37 -2.47 8.08 -11.40
CA ARG A 37 -1.50 9.19 -11.49
C ARG A 37 -0.24 8.72 -12.19
N THR A 38 0.24 9.51 -13.14
CA THR A 38 1.47 9.21 -13.89
C THR A 38 2.67 9.90 -13.26
N CYS A 39 3.79 9.20 -13.17
CA CYS A 39 5.09 9.69 -12.72
C CYS A 39 6.15 9.35 -13.78
N ALA A 40 7.18 10.19 -13.89
CA ALA A 40 8.31 9.97 -14.81
C ALA A 40 9.41 9.08 -14.19
N ASP A 41 9.41 8.95 -12.86
CA ASP A 41 10.38 8.16 -12.11
C ASP A 41 9.69 7.02 -11.33
N LEU A 42 10.35 5.86 -11.31
CA LEU A 42 9.81 4.68 -10.64
C LEU A 42 9.82 4.84 -9.11
N ASP A 43 10.90 5.40 -8.54
CA ASP A 43 10.97 5.60 -7.09
C ASP A 43 9.96 6.66 -6.63
N GLU A 44 9.75 7.73 -7.42
CA GLU A 44 8.65 8.68 -7.19
C GLU A 44 7.29 7.98 -7.22
N ALA A 45 7.02 7.16 -8.23
CA ALA A 45 5.77 6.42 -8.36
C ALA A 45 5.50 5.50 -7.16
N LEU A 46 6.53 4.83 -6.66
CA LEU A 46 6.43 3.90 -5.55
C LEU A 46 6.29 4.61 -4.21
N ASN A 47 7.04 5.69 -3.99
CA ASN A 47 6.89 6.54 -2.80
C ASN A 47 5.48 7.13 -2.73
N LEU A 48 4.94 7.56 -3.87
CA LEU A 48 3.59 8.07 -3.97
C LEU A 48 2.55 7.00 -3.65
N LEU A 49 2.74 5.79 -4.18
CA LEU A 49 1.87 4.66 -3.87
C LEU A 49 1.92 4.30 -2.38
N GLU A 50 3.12 4.19 -1.81
CA GLU A 50 3.31 3.86 -0.39
C GLU A 50 2.63 4.89 0.51
N ALA A 51 2.82 6.19 0.25
CA ALA A 51 2.20 7.26 1.04
C ALA A 51 0.67 7.19 0.99
N ALA A 52 0.09 6.94 -0.19
CA ALA A 52 -1.35 6.81 -0.36
C ALA A 52 -1.90 5.58 0.38
N LEU A 53 -1.24 4.43 0.24
CA LEU A 53 -1.61 3.20 0.94
C LEU A 53 -1.47 3.33 2.46
N ARG A 54 -0.42 3.99 2.93
CA ARG A 54 -0.20 4.26 4.35
C ARG A 54 -1.33 5.12 4.93
N SER A 55 -1.70 6.20 4.23
CA SER A 55 -2.81 7.06 4.66
C SER A 55 -4.14 6.30 4.70
N ASP A 56 -4.41 5.43 3.72
CA ASP A 56 -5.65 4.64 3.67
C ASP A 56 -5.74 3.61 4.80
N VAL A 57 -4.65 2.88 5.06
CA VAL A 57 -4.63 1.89 6.14
C VAL A 57 -4.61 2.54 7.51
N GLU A 58 -3.96 3.70 7.66
CA GLU A 58 -3.96 4.48 8.89
C GLU A 58 -5.36 4.96 9.26
N ALA A 59 -6.10 5.53 8.30
CA ALA A 59 -7.49 5.95 8.52
C ALA A 59 -8.38 4.78 8.99
N ARG A 60 -8.15 3.57 8.47
CA ARG A 60 -8.87 2.37 8.90
C ARG A 60 -8.50 1.96 10.33
N MET A 61 -7.24 2.05 10.71
CA MET A 61 -6.80 1.72 12.07
C MET A 61 -7.33 2.72 13.10
N HIS A 62 -7.34 4.01 12.78
CA HIS A 62 -7.95 5.04 13.63
C HIS A 62 -9.45 4.83 13.80
N ALA A 63 -10.16 4.43 12.74
CA ALA A 63 -11.59 4.08 12.82
C ALA A 63 -11.86 2.86 13.74
N LEU A 64 -10.85 2.03 13.99
CA LEU A 64 -10.90 0.90 14.93
C LEU A 64 -10.46 1.29 16.36
N GLY A 65 -10.21 2.57 16.64
CA GLY A 65 -9.74 3.05 17.94
C GLY A 65 -8.30 2.64 18.26
N VAL A 66 -7.46 2.45 17.23
CA VAL A 66 -6.06 2.08 17.39
C VAL A 66 -5.19 3.34 17.27
N ASP A 67 -4.67 3.82 18.40
CA ASP A 67 -3.77 4.99 18.39
C ASP A 67 -2.31 4.63 18.10
N GLU A 68 -1.84 3.47 18.57
CA GLU A 68 -0.48 3.01 18.33
C GLU A 68 -0.46 2.05 17.14
N ILE A 69 -0.10 2.59 15.98
CA ILE A 69 -0.10 1.86 14.71
C ILE A 69 1.33 1.52 14.31
N ARG A 70 1.61 0.22 14.13
CA ARG A 70 2.82 -0.28 13.48
C ARG A 70 2.55 -0.60 12.03
N PHE A 71 3.36 -0.04 11.14
CA PHE A 71 3.28 -0.28 9.71
C PHE A 71 4.37 -1.26 9.25
N THR A 72 4.00 -2.15 8.35
CA THR A 72 4.90 -3.05 7.61
C THR A 72 4.62 -2.89 6.13
N VAL A 73 5.65 -2.61 5.34
CA VAL A 73 5.55 -2.45 3.89
C VAL A 73 6.23 -3.63 3.20
N ALA A 74 5.51 -4.31 2.32
CA ALA A 74 6.04 -5.34 1.45
C ALA A 74 5.97 -4.85 0.00
N ARG A 75 7.13 -4.75 -0.66
CA ARG A 75 7.27 -4.36 -2.06
C ARG A 75 7.63 -5.60 -2.89
N ASN A 76 6.87 -5.82 -3.96
CA ASN A 76 7.15 -6.87 -4.93
C ASN A 76 7.26 -6.23 -6.32
N VAL A 77 8.42 -6.40 -6.96
CA VAL A 77 8.73 -5.81 -8.27
C VAL A 77 8.85 -6.92 -9.29
N THR A 78 8.06 -6.83 -10.36
CA THR A 78 8.07 -7.75 -11.49
C THR A 78 8.80 -7.10 -12.65
N GLN A 79 9.84 -7.78 -13.14
CA GLN A 79 10.60 -7.39 -14.32
C GLN A 79 10.49 -8.48 -15.40
N ALA A 80 10.35 -8.07 -16.65
CA ALA A 80 10.42 -8.95 -17.81
C ALA A 80 11.81 -8.92 -18.43
N LYS A 81 12.24 -10.02 -19.03
CA LYS A 81 13.50 -10.09 -19.77
C LYS A 81 13.19 -9.98 -21.27
N ILE A 82 13.58 -8.86 -21.89
CA ILE A 82 13.39 -8.56 -23.32
C ILE A 82 14.77 -8.25 -23.91
N ASP A 83 15.16 -8.92 -24.99
CA ASP A 83 16.46 -8.74 -25.67
C ASP A 83 17.67 -8.73 -24.71
N ASN A 84 17.65 -9.66 -23.76
CA ASN A 84 18.66 -9.82 -22.70
C ASN A 84 18.78 -8.63 -21.70
N ARG A 85 17.83 -7.70 -21.69
CA ARG A 85 17.69 -6.61 -20.72
C ARG A 85 16.49 -6.85 -19.80
N ALA A 86 16.62 -6.50 -18.51
CA ALA A 86 15.51 -6.53 -17.58
C ALA A 86 14.73 -5.21 -17.68
N MET A 87 13.45 -5.29 -18.03
CA MET A 87 12.54 -4.15 -18.14
C MET A 87 11.49 -4.23 -17.03
N PHE A 88 11.19 -3.10 -16.40
CA PHE A 88 10.12 -3.01 -15.42
C PHE A 88 8.75 -3.27 -16.08
N VAL A 89 7.93 -4.12 -15.46
CA VAL A 89 6.58 -4.43 -15.92
C VAL A 89 5.55 -3.84 -14.95
N GLU A 90 5.65 -4.24 -13.70
CA GLU A 90 4.74 -3.85 -12.63
C GLU A 90 5.45 -3.95 -11.28
N ALA A 91 5.03 -3.15 -10.32
CA ALA A 91 5.28 -3.37 -8.91
C ALA A 91 3.97 -3.37 -8.15
N SER A 92 3.87 -4.24 -7.15
CA SER A 92 2.80 -4.22 -6.15
C SER A 92 3.38 -3.86 -4.79
N LEU A 93 2.69 -2.97 -4.08
CA LEU A 93 2.98 -2.64 -2.70
C LEU A 93 1.83 -3.09 -1.83
N ARG A 94 2.15 -3.76 -0.73
CA ARG A 94 1.23 -4.09 0.35
C ARG A 94 1.67 -3.34 1.59
N VAL A 95 0.78 -2.55 2.15
CA VAL A 95 0.97 -1.92 3.46
C VAL A 95 0.04 -2.61 4.45
N GLU A 96 0.62 -3.21 5.47
CA GLU A 96 -0.09 -3.75 6.62
C GLU A 96 0.08 -2.81 7.80
N ALA A 97 -1.01 -2.52 8.49
CA ALA A 97 -1.03 -1.82 9.75
C ALA A 97 -1.57 -2.74 10.84
N SER A 98 -0.94 -2.68 12.00
CA SER A 98 -1.33 -3.48 13.16
C SER A 98 -1.20 -2.67 14.44
N GLY A 99 -2.05 -2.96 15.42
CA GLY A 99 -1.99 -2.29 16.71
C GLY A 99 -3.07 -2.78 17.66
N ARG A 100 -3.08 -2.19 18.86
CA ARG A 100 -4.04 -2.54 19.91
C ARG A 100 -5.14 -1.48 19.96
N PRO A 101 -6.41 -1.86 19.76
CA PRO A 101 -7.53 -0.96 20.01
C PRO A 101 -7.51 -0.54 21.47
N ARG A 102 -7.64 0.76 21.75
CA ARG A 102 -8.05 1.18 23.08
C ARG A 102 -9.54 0.90 23.18
N LEU A 103 -9.90 -0.27 23.70
CA LEU A 103 -11.23 -0.47 24.26
C LEU A 103 -11.38 0.57 25.37
N ALA A 104 -12.12 1.64 25.09
CA ALA A 104 -12.59 2.54 26.11
C ALA A 104 -13.47 1.69 27.04
N ASN A 105 -12.89 1.27 28.17
CA ASN A 105 -13.66 0.79 29.30
C ASN A 105 -14.31 2.02 29.93
N ASP A 106 -15.40 2.49 29.31
CA ASP A 106 -16.29 3.44 29.98
C ASP A 106 -17.10 2.64 31.01
N GLY A 107 -17.04 3.09 32.26
CA GLY A 107 -17.67 2.48 33.43
C GLY A 107 -19.11 2.91 33.65
#